data_AF-W4LFP1-F1
#
_entry.id   AF-W4LFP1-F1
#
_cell.length_a   1.000
_cell.length_b   1.000
_cell.length_c   1.000
_cell.angle_alpha   90.00
_cell.angle_beta   90.00
_cell.angle_gamma   90.00
#
_symmetry.space_group_name_H-M   'P 1'
#
loop_
_entity.id
_entity.type
_entity.pdbx_description
1 polymer ?
#
loop_
_entity_poly.entity_id
_entity_poly.type
_entity_poly.pdbx_seq_one_letter_code
_entity_poly.pdbx_strand_id
1 'polypeptide(L)'
;MSASDGINLISVGTASRGEVPIDTGTRPLDLTDDFETFGEIELLDGTSLSTSNNGGSRIVIRGGQLLVDRSLMTSINAGNIDSLQAGIDIAVTGSLRLTNGSVVVSAARRAGSGGSISVTAHDIFIEHGSSIATFGLGTGSAGDVRVHADASVTVQASEGNELSTGIFSYAGFDSEAGVIEVRADRFVMNGGVIGTSPNVEPSQRPRSGNVEIVVGHLMLTDGARIDSSTESNFAGGTITVQADTASLTGESVITAGTTGAGDAGDIHIDVDRLTLQDGSEITSDSQGEGDAGLIQITADEMRMSDSLVTTSAQQANGGNIVIESGRLHLQNSFITATVNEQQGEGGNIDINADLMVLEDSEITSESRGTGDAGMIEITANEIRLLNSTVTTNAQQANGGNIVIKSSLLRLHHSAITATVNEQQGAGGNIDINSELVVLENSEIIARASEGRGGNIDIVAKALLADADTVIDASSDKGINGTVNIDSIIDLNENVNPLPRRFAEPNLLLKEPCAEHLRGGQVSSFVLSGRAGIPAEPSSGLPSLMVDIPESASEEKEADSAAHLPPSQAKAGAPQAWRQASLAYDCQHTAGSVQ
;
A
#
# COMPACT_ATOMS: atom_id res chain seq x y z
N MET A 1 -47.08 4.28 -31.65
CA MET A 1 -46.82 2.95 -31.09
C MET A 1 -45.71 2.34 -31.92
N SER A 2 -44.45 2.64 -31.61
CA SER A 2 -43.32 1.94 -32.23
C SER A 2 -43.20 0.58 -31.56
N ALA A 3 -43.10 -0.48 -32.35
CA ALA A 3 -42.81 -1.82 -31.85
C ALA A 3 -41.49 -1.79 -31.06
N SER A 4 -41.48 -2.43 -29.89
CA SER A 4 -40.28 -2.70 -29.13
C SER A 4 -39.49 -3.79 -29.87
N ASP A 5 -38.54 -3.41 -30.71
CA ASP A 5 -37.58 -4.35 -31.29
C ASP A 5 -36.68 -4.88 -30.15
N GLY A 6 -36.63 -6.20 -29.97
CA GLY A 6 -35.83 -6.86 -28.94
C GLY A 6 -35.59 -8.34 -29.27
N ILE A 7 -34.58 -8.94 -28.66
CA ILE A 7 -34.22 -10.35 -28.80
C ILE A 7 -34.47 -11.03 -27.48
N ASN A 8 -35.31 -12.07 -27.46
CA ASN A 8 -35.50 -12.96 -26.31
C ASN A 8 -34.97 -14.35 -26.67
N LEU A 9 -33.93 -14.81 -25.98
CA LEU A 9 -33.39 -16.17 -26.09
C LEU A 9 -33.70 -16.94 -24.81
N ILE A 10 -34.44 -18.04 -24.95
CA ILE A 10 -34.88 -18.86 -23.82
C ILE A 10 -34.58 -20.31 -24.12
N SER A 11 -33.83 -20.98 -23.25
CA SER A 11 -33.57 -22.42 -23.33
C SER A 11 -34.19 -23.12 -22.13
N VAL A 12 -35.17 -23.99 -22.38
CA VAL A 12 -35.89 -24.74 -21.34
C VAL A 12 -35.41 -26.19 -21.32
N GLY A 13 -35.37 -26.78 -20.12
CA GLY A 13 -34.95 -28.18 -19.96
C GLY A 13 -35.91 -29.14 -20.64
N THR A 14 -35.38 -30.26 -21.15
CA THR A 14 -36.13 -31.24 -21.97
C THR A 14 -37.31 -31.90 -21.27
N ALA A 15 -37.37 -31.85 -19.94
CA ALA A 15 -38.47 -32.38 -19.12
C ALA A 15 -39.39 -31.29 -18.53
N SER A 16 -39.07 -30.01 -18.74
CA SER A 16 -39.82 -28.88 -18.17
C SER A 16 -41.11 -28.61 -18.97
N ARG A 17 -42.21 -28.35 -18.26
CA ARG A 17 -43.50 -27.94 -18.86
C ARG A 17 -43.79 -26.51 -18.46
N GLY A 18 -44.10 -25.67 -19.43
CA GLY A 18 -44.47 -24.27 -19.21
C GLY A 18 -44.78 -23.58 -20.54
N GLU A 19 -45.27 -22.35 -20.47
CA GLU A 19 -45.51 -21.49 -21.63
C GLU A 19 -44.64 -20.25 -21.50
N VAL A 20 -44.00 -19.84 -22.60
CA VAL A 20 -43.31 -18.55 -22.64
C VAL A 20 -44.31 -17.49 -23.08
N PRO A 21 -44.67 -16.52 -22.22
CA PRO A 21 -45.56 -15.44 -22.62
C PRO A 21 -44.90 -14.57 -23.70
N ILE A 22 -45.68 -14.22 -24.73
CA ILE A 22 -45.24 -13.38 -25.87
C ILE A 22 -45.36 -11.88 -25.53
N ASP A 23 -45.92 -11.52 -24.37
CA ASP A 23 -46.13 -10.12 -24.00
C ASP A 23 -44.80 -9.41 -23.72
N THR A 24 -44.38 -8.59 -24.67
CA THR A 24 -43.18 -7.73 -24.65
C THR A 24 -43.39 -6.45 -23.83
N GLY A 25 -44.16 -6.55 -22.74
CA GLY A 25 -44.46 -5.43 -21.85
C GLY A 25 -43.22 -4.80 -21.22
N THR A 26 -43.43 -3.74 -20.43
CA THR A 26 -42.37 -2.96 -19.77
C THR A 26 -41.62 -3.66 -18.65
N ARG A 27 -41.84 -4.97 -18.44
CA ARG A 27 -41.24 -5.73 -17.34
C ARG A 27 -40.20 -6.73 -17.89
N PRO A 28 -39.10 -6.98 -17.17
CA PRO A 28 -38.23 -8.11 -17.44
C PRO A 28 -39.06 -9.38 -17.57
N LEU A 29 -38.77 -10.20 -18.60
CA LEU A 29 -39.39 -11.51 -18.73
C LEU A 29 -38.80 -12.41 -17.64
N ASP A 30 -39.51 -12.56 -16.53
CA ASP A 30 -39.16 -13.47 -15.46
C ASP A 30 -39.89 -14.79 -15.67
N LEU A 31 -39.13 -15.88 -15.80
CA LEU A 31 -39.63 -17.22 -16.08
C LEU A 31 -39.26 -18.22 -14.97
N THR A 32 -38.71 -17.73 -13.85
CA THR A 32 -38.15 -18.56 -12.78
C THR A 32 -39.18 -19.49 -12.14
N ASP A 33 -40.44 -19.08 -12.05
CA ASP A 33 -41.56 -19.90 -11.56
C ASP A 33 -42.27 -20.69 -12.68
N ASP A 34 -41.97 -20.42 -13.96
CA ASP A 34 -42.69 -20.99 -15.11
C ASP A 34 -42.11 -22.32 -15.59
N PHE A 35 -40.85 -22.62 -15.24
CA PHE A 35 -40.13 -23.81 -15.69
C PHE A 35 -39.35 -24.47 -14.55
N GLU A 36 -39.47 -25.80 -14.41
CA GLU A 36 -38.73 -26.59 -13.40
C GLU A 36 -37.23 -26.66 -13.67
N THR A 37 -36.84 -26.67 -14.95
CA THR A 37 -35.43 -26.71 -15.38
C THR A 37 -35.22 -25.87 -16.63
N PHE A 38 -34.05 -25.25 -16.73
CA PHE A 38 -33.58 -24.54 -17.91
C PHE A 38 -32.44 -25.29 -18.61
N GLY A 39 -32.31 -25.08 -19.92
CA GLY A 39 -31.32 -25.72 -20.78
C GLY A 39 -30.11 -24.83 -21.06
N GLU A 40 -29.10 -25.37 -21.73
CA GLU A 40 -27.90 -24.64 -22.11
C GLU A 40 -28.14 -23.73 -23.33
N ILE A 41 -27.42 -22.61 -23.38
CA ILE A 41 -27.30 -21.71 -24.53
C ILE A 41 -25.82 -21.52 -24.82
N GLU A 42 -25.42 -21.78 -26.07
CA GLU A 42 -24.05 -21.57 -26.53
C GLU A 42 -24.04 -20.54 -27.67
N LEU A 43 -23.22 -19.50 -27.53
CA LEU A 43 -22.88 -18.54 -28.57
C LEU A 43 -21.41 -18.74 -28.93
N LEU A 44 -21.15 -19.38 -30.08
CA LEU A 44 -19.82 -19.83 -30.47
C LEU A 44 -19.36 -19.17 -31.77
N ASP A 45 -18.04 -19.13 -31.97
CA ASP A 45 -17.38 -18.86 -33.24
C ASP A 45 -17.85 -17.59 -33.97
N GLY A 46 -17.86 -16.45 -33.26
CA GLY A 46 -18.21 -15.15 -33.86
C GLY A 46 -19.70 -14.89 -33.95
N THR A 47 -20.52 -15.59 -33.16
CA THR A 47 -21.96 -15.33 -33.09
C THR A 47 -22.21 -13.88 -32.64
N SER A 48 -23.16 -13.21 -33.28
CA SER A 48 -23.56 -11.85 -32.94
C SER A 48 -25.04 -11.74 -32.64
N LEU A 49 -25.37 -11.26 -31.44
CA LEU A 49 -26.70 -10.81 -31.05
C LEU A 49 -26.67 -9.29 -31.00
N SER A 50 -27.49 -8.63 -31.81
CA SER A 50 -27.45 -7.18 -31.92
C SER A 50 -28.84 -6.58 -32.01
N THR A 51 -29.05 -5.50 -31.27
CA THR A 51 -30.26 -4.69 -31.35
C THR A 51 -29.89 -3.21 -31.42
N SER A 52 -30.60 -2.44 -32.27
CA SER A 52 -30.37 -1.00 -32.39
C SER A 52 -31.63 -0.26 -32.82
N ASN A 53 -32.08 0.73 -32.05
CA ASN A 53 -33.24 1.56 -32.42
C ASN A 53 -33.14 2.96 -31.77
N ASN A 54 -34.20 3.77 -31.91
CA ASN A 54 -34.35 5.08 -31.26
C ASN A 54 -35.11 4.90 -29.93
N GLY A 55 -34.41 4.87 -28.80
CA GLY A 55 -34.96 4.48 -27.49
C GLY A 55 -34.17 3.36 -26.81
N GLY A 56 -33.35 2.63 -27.57
CA GLY A 56 -32.70 1.39 -27.15
C GLY A 56 -33.64 0.17 -27.23
N SER A 57 -33.03 -0.98 -27.49
CA SER A 57 -33.67 -2.29 -27.63
C SER A 57 -33.16 -3.23 -26.54
N ARG A 58 -33.92 -4.28 -26.23
CA ARG A 58 -33.54 -5.23 -25.17
C ARG A 58 -33.02 -6.53 -25.76
N ILE A 59 -31.96 -7.07 -25.17
CA ILE A 59 -31.60 -8.48 -25.28
C ILE A 59 -31.94 -9.13 -23.93
N VAL A 60 -32.76 -10.18 -23.95
CA VAL A 60 -33.10 -10.97 -22.78
C VAL A 60 -32.63 -12.40 -23.00
N ILE A 61 -31.87 -12.94 -22.05
CA ILE A 61 -31.43 -14.33 -22.06
C ILE A 61 -31.91 -15.02 -20.79
N ARG A 62 -32.57 -16.18 -20.96
CA ARG A 62 -33.00 -17.08 -19.88
C ARG A 62 -32.55 -18.50 -20.18
N GLY A 63 -31.81 -19.12 -19.27
CA GLY A 63 -31.24 -20.45 -19.48
C GLY A 63 -30.71 -21.09 -18.20
N GLY A 64 -30.26 -22.33 -18.32
CA GLY A 64 -29.59 -23.05 -17.25
C GLY A 64 -28.11 -22.67 -17.23
N GLN A 65 -27.48 -22.63 -18.39
CA GLN A 65 -26.10 -22.20 -18.58
C GLN A 65 -26.01 -21.33 -19.82
N LEU A 66 -25.08 -20.37 -19.82
CA LEU A 66 -24.74 -19.57 -20.98
C LEU A 66 -23.22 -19.60 -21.19
N LEU A 67 -22.79 -20.16 -22.32
CA LEU A 67 -21.43 -20.07 -22.81
C LEU A 67 -21.37 -19.06 -23.96
N VAL A 68 -20.45 -18.11 -23.85
CA VAL A 68 -20.14 -17.12 -24.89
C VAL A 68 -18.66 -17.24 -25.20
N ASP A 69 -18.35 -17.76 -26.39
CA ASP A 69 -17.00 -17.95 -26.89
C ASP A 69 -16.80 -17.13 -28.16
N ARG A 70 -15.79 -16.24 -28.13
CA ARG A 70 -15.42 -15.38 -29.26
C ARG A 70 -16.64 -14.72 -29.93
N SER A 71 -17.60 -14.25 -29.14
CA SER A 71 -18.91 -13.81 -29.62
C SER A 71 -19.30 -12.45 -29.04
N LEU A 72 -20.28 -11.79 -29.69
CA LEU A 72 -20.65 -10.40 -29.41
C LEU A 72 -22.15 -10.28 -29.09
N MET A 73 -22.48 -9.64 -27.98
CA MET A 73 -23.82 -9.18 -27.65
C MET A 73 -23.86 -7.67 -27.58
N THR A 74 -24.79 -7.03 -28.30
CA THR A 74 -24.87 -5.56 -28.39
C THR A 74 -26.30 -5.04 -28.31
N SER A 75 -26.51 -4.08 -27.40
CA SER A 75 -27.70 -3.22 -27.38
C SER A 75 -27.30 -1.77 -27.61
N ILE A 76 -27.84 -1.12 -28.64
CA ILE A 76 -27.44 0.24 -29.01
C ILE A 76 -28.67 1.16 -29.04
N ASN A 77 -28.67 2.18 -28.20
CA ASN A 77 -29.56 3.34 -28.37
C ASN A 77 -28.93 4.30 -29.40
N ALA A 78 -29.44 4.26 -30.63
CA ALA A 78 -29.01 5.15 -31.73
C ALA A 78 -29.77 6.50 -31.74
N GLY A 79 -30.63 6.70 -30.75
CA GLY A 79 -31.65 7.73 -30.67
C GLY A 79 -31.41 8.82 -29.65
N ASN A 80 -32.33 9.78 -29.61
CA ASN A 80 -32.36 10.87 -28.61
C ASN A 80 -33.39 10.61 -27.50
N ILE A 81 -34.00 9.43 -27.49
CA ILE A 81 -35.05 9.05 -26.55
C ILE A 81 -34.42 8.12 -25.54
N ASP A 82 -34.60 8.42 -24.26
CA ASP A 82 -34.29 7.47 -23.19
C ASP A 82 -35.35 6.35 -23.21
N SER A 83 -34.93 5.09 -23.08
CA SER A 83 -35.88 4.07 -22.64
C SER A 83 -35.32 3.21 -21.53
N LEU A 84 -36.19 3.02 -20.53
CA LEU A 84 -35.98 2.14 -19.39
C LEU A 84 -35.98 0.65 -19.78
N GLN A 85 -36.29 0.33 -21.03
CA GLN A 85 -36.32 -1.03 -21.55
C GLN A 85 -35.05 -1.41 -22.33
N ALA A 86 -34.18 -0.44 -22.59
CA ALA A 86 -32.94 -0.67 -23.31
C ALA A 86 -31.95 -1.46 -22.46
N GLY A 87 -31.12 -2.29 -23.11
CA GLY A 87 -29.98 -2.92 -22.48
C GLY A 87 -29.94 -4.43 -22.68
N ILE A 88 -29.19 -5.09 -21.80
CA ILE A 88 -28.97 -6.53 -21.85
C ILE A 88 -29.30 -7.10 -20.48
N ASP A 89 -30.16 -8.10 -20.45
CA ASP A 89 -30.59 -8.79 -19.25
C ASP A 89 -30.33 -10.29 -19.43
N ILE A 90 -29.36 -10.80 -18.70
CA ILE A 90 -28.97 -12.21 -18.69
C ILE A 90 -29.30 -12.77 -17.32
N ALA A 91 -30.17 -13.77 -17.27
CA ALA A 91 -30.42 -14.52 -16.05
C ALA A 91 -30.31 -16.01 -16.36
N VAL A 92 -29.32 -16.67 -15.77
CA VAL A 92 -29.13 -18.11 -15.88
C VAL A 92 -29.10 -18.77 -14.51
N THR A 93 -29.61 -19.99 -14.37
CA THR A 93 -29.69 -20.64 -13.05
C THR A 93 -28.40 -21.33 -12.62
N GLY A 94 -27.48 -21.56 -13.55
CA GLY A 94 -26.17 -22.16 -13.35
C GLY A 94 -25.07 -21.18 -13.69
N SER A 95 -24.16 -21.53 -14.59
CA SER A 95 -22.99 -20.72 -14.91
C SER A 95 -23.17 -19.84 -16.15
N LEU A 96 -22.68 -18.60 -16.07
CA LEU A 96 -22.32 -17.78 -17.23
C LEU A 96 -20.81 -17.80 -17.44
N ARG A 97 -20.35 -18.07 -18.67
CA ARG A 97 -18.94 -17.98 -19.04
C ARG A 97 -18.76 -17.12 -20.29
N LEU A 98 -18.00 -16.04 -20.17
CA LEU A 98 -17.49 -15.23 -21.27
C LEU A 98 -16.00 -15.55 -21.45
N THR A 99 -15.61 -16.02 -22.63
CA THR A 99 -14.20 -16.38 -22.88
C THR A 99 -13.74 -16.03 -24.30
N ASN A 100 -12.43 -16.01 -24.50
CA ASN A 100 -11.76 -15.81 -25.79
C ASN A 100 -12.19 -14.51 -26.51
N GLY A 101 -12.15 -13.39 -25.79
CA GLY A 101 -12.50 -12.07 -26.32
C GLY A 101 -14.00 -11.85 -26.53
N SER A 102 -14.84 -12.48 -25.72
CA SER A 102 -16.29 -12.29 -25.81
C SER A 102 -16.72 -10.96 -25.21
N VAL A 103 -17.69 -10.30 -25.85
CA VAL A 103 -18.06 -8.92 -25.49
C VAL A 103 -19.57 -8.80 -25.29
N VAL A 104 -19.98 -8.31 -24.13
CA VAL A 104 -21.37 -7.94 -23.80
C VAL A 104 -21.44 -6.44 -23.63
N VAL A 105 -22.10 -5.76 -24.57
CA VAL A 105 -22.06 -4.29 -24.64
C VAL A 105 -23.44 -3.66 -24.76
N SER A 106 -23.64 -2.60 -23.98
CA SER A 106 -24.74 -1.67 -24.17
C SER A 106 -24.20 -0.26 -24.43
N ALA A 107 -24.75 0.47 -25.38
CA ALA A 107 -24.22 1.77 -25.76
C ALA A 107 -25.28 2.81 -26.12
N ALA A 108 -24.99 4.08 -25.83
CA ALA A 108 -25.75 5.24 -26.28
C ALA A 108 -24.94 6.04 -27.29
N ARG A 109 -25.46 6.27 -28.51
CA ARG A 109 -24.73 6.99 -29.59
C ARG A 109 -25.12 8.46 -29.76
N ARG A 110 -26.16 8.92 -29.06
CA ARG A 110 -26.64 10.31 -29.13
C ARG A 110 -27.04 10.81 -27.74
N ALA A 111 -28.09 11.64 -27.66
CA ALA A 111 -28.52 12.23 -26.39
C ALA A 111 -29.33 11.28 -25.51
N GLY A 112 -29.86 10.18 -26.06
CA GLY A 112 -30.56 9.18 -25.25
C GLY A 112 -29.58 8.33 -24.45
N SER A 113 -29.99 7.91 -23.27
CA SER A 113 -29.22 7.09 -22.34
C SER A 113 -29.05 5.65 -22.86
N GLY A 114 -27.90 5.06 -22.55
CA GLY A 114 -27.58 3.67 -22.83
C GLY A 114 -28.41 2.75 -21.93
N GLY A 115 -28.69 1.54 -22.40
CA GLY A 115 -29.36 0.55 -21.58
C GLY A 115 -28.42 0.00 -20.51
N SER A 116 -28.95 -0.36 -19.34
CA SER A 116 -28.16 -1.08 -18.34
C SER A 116 -27.88 -2.52 -18.77
N ILE A 117 -26.78 -3.09 -18.27
CA ILE A 117 -26.52 -4.52 -18.34
C ILE A 117 -26.80 -5.11 -16.96
N SER A 118 -27.62 -6.15 -16.90
CA SER A 118 -27.87 -6.93 -15.69
C SER A 118 -27.56 -8.39 -15.98
N VAL A 119 -26.72 -8.98 -15.12
CA VAL A 119 -26.30 -10.36 -15.22
C VAL A 119 -26.54 -11.04 -13.88
N THR A 120 -27.31 -12.12 -13.90
CA THR A 120 -27.56 -12.97 -12.73
C THR A 120 -27.23 -14.42 -13.06
N ALA A 121 -26.40 -15.06 -12.23
CA ALA A 121 -26.05 -16.47 -12.36
C ALA A 121 -25.73 -17.10 -11.00
N HIS A 122 -25.52 -18.41 -10.95
CA HIS A 122 -24.88 -19.04 -9.80
C HIS A 122 -23.37 -18.73 -9.77
N ASP A 123 -22.71 -18.92 -10.92
CA ASP A 123 -21.30 -18.60 -11.14
C ASP A 123 -21.13 -17.75 -12.41
N ILE A 124 -20.24 -16.76 -12.36
CA ILE A 124 -19.92 -15.88 -13.49
C ILE A 124 -18.41 -15.91 -13.73
N PHE A 125 -18.01 -16.23 -14.95
CA PHE A 125 -16.63 -16.24 -15.40
C PHE A 125 -16.44 -15.24 -16.55
N ILE A 126 -15.50 -14.31 -16.39
CA ILE A 126 -15.08 -13.32 -17.39
C ILE A 126 -13.59 -13.54 -17.64
N GLU A 127 -13.25 -14.18 -18.76
CA GLU A 127 -11.92 -14.72 -18.98
C GLU A 127 -11.32 -14.30 -20.33
N HIS A 128 -9.99 -14.27 -20.41
CA HIS A 128 -9.24 -14.22 -21.67
C HIS A 128 -9.66 -13.08 -22.61
N GLY A 129 -9.59 -11.83 -22.16
CA GLY A 129 -9.93 -10.65 -22.96
C GLY A 129 -11.42 -10.38 -23.11
N SER A 130 -12.27 -11.09 -22.36
CA SER A 130 -13.72 -10.90 -22.40
C SER A 130 -14.18 -9.73 -21.52
N SER A 131 -15.26 -9.06 -21.91
CA SER A 131 -15.76 -7.90 -21.17
C SER A 131 -17.29 -7.79 -21.12
N ILE A 132 -17.76 -7.17 -20.04
CA ILE A 132 -19.12 -6.65 -19.90
C ILE A 132 -19.02 -5.14 -19.77
N ALA A 133 -19.62 -4.38 -20.69
CA ALA A 133 -19.36 -2.95 -20.75
C ALA A 133 -20.57 -2.10 -21.17
N THR A 134 -20.76 -0.97 -20.50
CA THR A 134 -21.63 0.12 -20.99
C THR A 134 -20.80 1.25 -21.60
N PHE A 135 -21.33 1.91 -22.64
CA PHE A 135 -20.65 3.00 -23.33
C PHE A 135 -21.57 4.19 -23.62
N GLY A 136 -21.24 5.36 -23.06
CA GLY A 136 -21.80 6.64 -23.46
C GLY A 136 -21.00 7.22 -24.64
N LEU A 137 -21.46 7.05 -25.87
CA LEU A 137 -20.83 7.61 -27.09
C LEU A 137 -21.52 8.91 -27.56
N GLY A 138 -22.27 9.57 -26.67
CA GLY A 138 -23.02 10.81 -26.93
C GLY A 138 -23.11 11.67 -25.68
N THR A 139 -24.23 12.36 -25.46
CA THR A 139 -24.44 13.19 -24.25
C THR A 139 -25.35 12.52 -23.22
N GLY A 140 -25.90 11.34 -23.52
CA GLY A 140 -26.68 10.54 -22.58
C GLY A 140 -25.78 9.65 -21.71
N SER A 141 -26.27 9.19 -20.56
CA SER A 141 -25.53 8.28 -19.66
C SER A 141 -25.18 6.95 -20.36
N ALA A 142 -24.07 6.33 -19.99
CA ALA A 142 -23.66 5.01 -20.49
C ALA A 142 -24.65 3.89 -20.08
N GLY A 143 -25.28 4.04 -18.91
CA GLY A 143 -26.06 3.00 -18.24
C GLY A 143 -25.23 2.18 -17.25
N ASP A 144 -25.89 1.59 -16.25
CA ASP A 144 -25.24 0.79 -15.21
C ASP A 144 -24.89 -0.63 -15.66
N VAL A 145 -23.91 -1.25 -14.99
CA VAL A 145 -23.60 -2.68 -15.08
C VAL A 145 -23.80 -3.34 -13.72
N ARG A 146 -24.73 -4.30 -13.63
CA ARG A 146 -24.99 -5.09 -12.42
C ARG A 146 -24.64 -6.55 -12.66
N VAL A 147 -23.71 -7.08 -11.87
CA VAL A 147 -23.23 -8.46 -11.97
C VAL A 147 -23.45 -9.13 -10.62
N HIS A 148 -24.46 -10.00 -10.56
CA HIS A 148 -24.86 -10.69 -9.34
C HIS A 148 -24.68 -12.20 -9.52
N ALA A 149 -23.87 -12.81 -8.66
CA ALA A 149 -23.71 -14.25 -8.59
C ALA A 149 -24.16 -14.76 -7.22
N ASP A 150 -24.82 -15.92 -7.15
CA ASP A 150 -25.14 -16.52 -5.84
C ASP A 150 -23.87 -17.06 -5.16
N ALA A 151 -22.93 -17.61 -5.93
CA ALA A 151 -21.70 -18.19 -5.43
C ALA A 151 -20.48 -17.35 -5.78
N SER A 152 -20.14 -17.22 -7.07
CA SER A 152 -18.87 -16.59 -7.43
C SER A 152 -18.89 -15.73 -8.69
N VAL A 153 -18.13 -14.64 -8.64
CA VAL A 153 -17.67 -13.89 -9.82
C VAL A 153 -16.17 -14.09 -9.93
N THR A 154 -15.70 -14.49 -11.12
CA THR A 154 -14.27 -14.65 -11.41
C THR A 154 -13.92 -13.83 -12.65
N VAL A 155 -12.98 -12.91 -12.51
CA VAL A 155 -12.33 -12.19 -13.61
C VAL A 155 -10.91 -12.71 -13.73
N GLN A 156 -10.57 -13.25 -14.90
CA GLN A 156 -9.25 -13.83 -15.14
C GLN A 156 -8.67 -13.30 -16.45
N ALA A 157 -7.73 -12.37 -16.32
CA ALA A 157 -6.97 -11.88 -17.46
C ALA A 157 -5.94 -12.91 -17.94
N SER A 158 -5.55 -12.77 -19.20
CA SER A 158 -4.39 -13.45 -19.77
C SER A 158 -3.36 -12.41 -20.19
N GLU A 159 -2.10 -12.86 -20.30
CA GLU A 159 -0.99 -12.01 -20.73
C GLU A 159 -1.34 -11.24 -22.02
N GLY A 160 -1.22 -9.92 -21.98
CA GLY A 160 -1.53 -9.00 -23.07
C GLY A 160 -3.01 -8.59 -23.20
N ASN A 161 -3.90 -9.06 -22.30
CA ASN A 161 -5.32 -8.70 -22.26
C ASN A 161 -5.78 -8.18 -20.88
N GLU A 162 -4.84 -7.76 -20.03
CA GLU A 162 -5.08 -7.33 -18.65
C GLU A 162 -6.03 -6.13 -18.59
N LEU A 163 -5.90 -5.19 -19.52
CA LEU A 163 -6.76 -4.00 -19.58
C LEU A 163 -8.07 -4.23 -20.35
N SER A 164 -8.23 -5.36 -21.04
CA SER A 164 -9.41 -5.67 -21.86
C SER A 164 -10.34 -6.68 -21.21
N THR A 165 -9.86 -7.39 -20.19
CA THR A 165 -10.67 -8.37 -19.43
C THR A 165 -11.30 -7.66 -18.25
N GLY A 166 -12.63 -7.67 -18.14
CA GLY A 166 -13.24 -6.93 -17.04
C GLY A 166 -14.70 -6.53 -17.16
N ILE A 167 -15.10 -5.66 -16.24
CA ILE A 167 -16.40 -5.02 -16.20
C ILE A 167 -16.20 -3.51 -16.29
N PHE A 168 -16.90 -2.87 -17.21
CA PHE A 168 -16.63 -1.49 -17.54
C PHE A 168 -17.89 -0.64 -17.68
N SER A 169 -17.76 0.64 -17.35
CA SER A 169 -18.81 1.63 -17.59
C SER A 169 -18.16 2.91 -18.07
N TYR A 170 -18.15 3.11 -19.37
CA TYR A 170 -17.36 4.15 -20.01
C TYR A 170 -18.21 5.32 -20.45
N ALA A 171 -17.76 6.52 -20.10
CA ALA A 171 -18.27 7.76 -20.69
C ALA A 171 -17.30 8.31 -21.75
N GLY A 172 -17.83 8.61 -22.93
CA GLY A 172 -17.20 9.39 -23.99
C GLY A 172 -17.96 10.69 -24.24
N PHE A 173 -17.32 11.68 -24.86
CA PHE A 173 -17.91 13.01 -25.10
C PHE A 173 -18.38 13.68 -23.79
N ASP A 174 -19.63 14.17 -23.75
CA ASP A 174 -20.23 14.82 -22.57
C ASP A 174 -21.18 13.84 -21.83
N SER A 175 -20.95 12.52 -21.93
CA SER A 175 -21.74 11.52 -21.22
C SER A 175 -21.29 11.30 -19.78
N GLU A 176 -22.09 10.56 -19.02
CA GLU A 176 -21.80 10.16 -17.65
C GLU A 176 -21.69 8.64 -17.58
N ALA A 177 -20.62 8.14 -16.97
CA ALA A 177 -20.44 6.71 -16.74
C ALA A 177 -21.49 6.27 -15.69
N GLY A 178 -22.12 5.12 -15.93
CA GLY A 178 -23.03 4.51 -14.97
C GLY A 178 -22.29 3.80 -13.83
N VAL A 179 -23.05 3.28 -12.88
CA VAL A 179 -22.52 2.54 -11.74
C VAL A 179 -22.17 1.11 -12.16
N ILE A 180 -21.06 0.58 -11.63
CA ILE A 180 -20.76 -0.85 -11.66
C ILE A 180 -21.07 -1.43 -10.28
N GLU A 181 -21.91 -2.45 -10.24
CA GLU A 181 -22.30 -3.15 -9.01
C GLU A 181 -21.96 -4.64 -9.14
N VAL A 182 -21.15 -5.16 -8.21
CA VAL A 182 -20.79 -6.59 -8.14
C VAL A 182 -21.26 -7.16 -6.81
N ARG A 183 -22.08 -8.22 -6.85
CA ARG A 183 -22.54 -8.96 -5.67
C ARG A 183 -22.28 -10.46 -5.80
N ALA A 184 -21.65 -11.08 -4.81
CA ALA A 184 -21.39 -12.52 -4.76
C ALA A 184 -20.96 -12.99 -3.37
N ASP A 185 -21.00 -14.30 -3.08
CA ASP A 185 -20.28 -14.81 -1.89
C ASP A 185 -18.76 -14.65 -2.06
N ARG A 186 -18.24 -14.91 -3.26
CA ARG A 186 -16.81 -14.74 -3.57
C ARG A 186 -16.59 -13.95 -4.85
N PHE A 187 -15.70 -12.96 -4.81
CA PHE A 187 -15.20 -12.27 -5.99
C PHE A 187 -13.68 -12.41 -6.10
N VAL A 188 -13.22 -13.04 -7.17
CA VAL A 188 -11.80 -13.25 -7.47
C VAL A 188 -11.44 -12.51 -8.75
N MET A 189 -10.40 -11.69 -8.68
CA MET A 189 -9.76 -11.07 -9.83
C MET A 189 -8.30 -11.48 -9.88
N ASN A 190 -7.90 -12.09 -10.99
CA ASN A 190 -6.50 -12.37 -11.32
C ASN A 190 -6.16 -11.52 -12.56
N GLY A 191 -5.48 -10.40 -12.34
CA GLY A 191 -5.43 -9.29 -13.28
C GLY A 191 -6.82 -8.73 -13.60
N GLY A 192 -6.95 -8.10 -14.77
CA GLY A 192 -8.23 -7.55 -15.21
C GLY A 192 -8.59 -6.24 -14.54
N VAL A 193 -9.66 -5.61 -15.03
CA VAL A 193 -10.10 -4.30 -14.56
C VAL A 193 -11.60 -4.30 -14.27
N ILE A 194 -11.99 -3.70 -13.16
CA ILE A 194 -13.34 -3.20 -12.94
C ILE A 194 -13.24 -1.69 -12.95
N GLY A 195 -13.88 -1.01 -13.89
CA GLY A 195 -13.74 0.43 -13.85
C GLY A 195 -14.68 1.27 -14.68
N THR A 196 -14.82 2.51 -14.21
CA THR A 196 -15.69 3.54 -14.78
C THR A 196 -14.91 4.65 -15.48
N SER A 197 -13.58 4.50 -15.57
CA SER A 197 -12.67 5.53 -16.06
C SER A 197 -12.91 5.87 -17.54
N PRO A 198 -13.24 7.13 -17.87
CA PRO A 198 -13.55 7.53 -19.24
C PRO A 198 -12.27 7.63 -20.10
N ASN A 199 -12.17 6.84 -21.16
CA ASN A 199 -11.02 6.83 -22.06
C ASN A 199 -11.19 7.89 -23.18
N VAL A 200 -10.95 9.17 -22.86
CA VAL A 200 -11.26 10.28 -23.78
C VAL A 200 -10.26 11.42 -23.72
N GLU A 201 -10.06 12.07 -24.87
CA GLU A 201 -9.15 13.22 -24.99
C GLU A 201 -9.54 14.39 -24.05
N PRO A 202 -8.57 15.18 -23.54
CA PRO A 202 -8.76 16.25 -22.53
C PRO A 202 -9.79 17.35 -22.88
N SER A 203 -10.27 17.40 -24.12
CA SER A 203 -11.25 18.39 -24.57
C SER A 203 -12.71 18.02 -24.25
N GLN A 204 -12.95 16.77 -23.82
CA GLN A 204 -14.28 16.24 -23.54
C GLN A 204 -14.55 16.17 -22.03
N ARG A 205 -15.83 16.19 -21.64
CA ARG A 205 -16.30 16.46 -20.27
C ARG A 205 -16.99 15.25 -19.61
N PRO A 206 -16.46 14.02 -19.68
CA PRO A 206 -17.14 12.85 -19.13
C PRO A 206 -17.07 12.83 -17.60
N ARG A 207 -18.15 12.44 -16.92
CA ARG A 207 -18.12 12.15 -15.49
C ARG A 207 -17.80 10.67 -15.25
N SER A 208 -16.93 10.39 -14.29
CA SER A 208 -16.71 9.01 -13.83
C SER A 208 -17.91 8.50 -13.04
N GLY A 209 -18.17 7.21 -13.17
CA GLY A 209 -19.24 6.50 -12.45
C GLY A 209 -18.69 5.87 -11.18
N ASN A 210 -19.56 5.33 -10.32
CA ASN A 210 -19.12 4.69 -9.07
C ASN A 210 -18.92 3.18 -9.24
N VAL A 211 -18.13 2.58 -8.35
CA VAL A 211 -17.98 1.12 -8.23
C VAL A 211 -18.44 0.67 -6.85
N GLU A 212 -19.41 -0.25 -6.81
CA GLU A 212 -19.93 -0.86 -5.58
C GLU A 212 -19.67 -2.37 -5.61
N ILE A 213 -18.95 -2.88 -4.61
CA ILE A 213 -18.66 -4.31 -4.45
C ILE A 213 -19.20 -4.75 -3.09
N VAL A 214 -20.12 -5.70 -3.10
CA VAL A 214 -20.70 -6.30 -1.88
C VAL A 214 -20.54 -7.81 -1.94
N VAL A 215 -19.54 -8.34 -1.24
CA VAL A 215 -19.17 -9.76 -1.34
C VAL A 215 -18.84 -10.39 0.00
N GLY A 216 -18.87 -11.71 0.15
CA GLY A 216 -18.28 -12.34 1.35
C GLY A 216 -16.75 -12.24 1.34
N HIS A 217 -16.13 -12.55 0.21
CA HIS A 217 -14.68 -12.56 0.06
C HIS A 217 -14.21 -11.88 -1.23
N LEU A 218 -13.41 -10.82 -1.11
CA LEU A 218 -12.72 -10.16 -2.22
C LEU A 218 -11.25 -10.58 -2.29
N MET A 219 -10.80 -11.05 -3.46
CA MET A 219 -9.40 -11.41 -3.71
C MET A 219 -8.92 -10.78 -5.01
N LEU A 220 -7.95 -9.87 -4.91
CA LEU A 220 -7.27 -9.22 -6.04
C LEU A 220 -5.83 -9.72 -6.10
N THR A 221 -5.43 -10.28 -7.25
CA THR A 221 -4.05 -10.74 -7.51
C THR A 221 -3.56 -10.29 -8.88
N ASP A 222 -2.25 -10.34 -9.07
CA ASP A 222 -1.59 -10.23 -10.39
C ASP A 222 -1.96 -8.93 -11.15
N GLY A 223 -1.86 -7.80 -10.47
CA GLY A 223 -2.13 -6.47 -11.06
C GLY A 223 -3.61 -6.17 -11.29
N ALA A 224 -4.53 -6.89 -10.62
CA ALA A 224 -5.96 -6.61 -10.69
C ALA A 224 -6.27 -5.17 -10.23
N ARG A 225 -7.17 -4.49 -10.96
CA ARG A 225 -7.45 -3.06 -10.72
C ARG A 225 -8.95 -2.80 -10.58
N ILE A 226 -9.32 -2.11 -9.50
CA ILE A 226 -10.64 -1.47 -9.34
C ILE A 226 -10.44 0.03 -9.50
N ASP A 227 -11.06 0.60 -10.52
CA ASP A 227 -10.73 1.93 -11.04
C ASP A 227 -11.96 2.80 -11.26
N SER A 228 -12.04 3.89 -10.49
CA SER A 228 -13.06 4.91 -10.65
C SER A 228 -12.49 6.27 -11.04
N SER A 229 -11.25 6.29 -11.54
CA SER A 229 -10.50 7.52 -11.85
C SER A 229 -11.06 8.29 -13.03
N THR A 230 -10.64 9.56 -13.20
CA THR A 230 -11.04 10.39 -14.35
C THR A 230 -9.90 11.27 -14.86
N GLU A 231 -9.88 11.54 -16.17
CA GLU A 231 -9.04 12.57 -16.76
C GLU A 231 -9.79 13.90 -16.98
N SER A 232 -11.02 13.99 -16.46
CA SER A 232 -11.92 15.11 -16.70
C SER A 232 -11.76 16.25 -15.69
N ASN A 233 -12.41 17.38 -15.96
CA ASN A 233 -12.54 18.49 -15.01
C ASN A 233 -13.68 18.30 -14.00
N PHE A 234 -14.22 17.08 -13.88
CA PHE A 234 -15.21 16.72 -12.87
C PHE A 234 -14.58 15.79 -11.85
N ALA A 235 -15.23 15.67 -10.69
CA ALA A 235 -14.77 14.78 -9.65
C ALA A 235 -14.66 13.32 -10.14
N GLY A 236 -13.66 12.61 -9.63
CA GLY A 236 -13.56 11.16 -9.73
C GLY A 236 -14.79 10.46 -9.13
N GLY A 237 -15.02 9.22 -9.52
CA GLY A 237 -16.12 8.42 -8.97
C GLY A 237 -15.74 7.79 -7.63
N THR A 238 -16.73 7.42 -6.84
CA THR A 238 -16.54 6.77 -5.53
C THR A 238 -16.42 5.26 -5.68
N ILE A 239 -15.50 4.65 -4.93
CA ILE A 239 -15.41 3.20 -4.76
C ILE A 239 -15.93 2.82 -3.37
N THR A 240 -16.80 1.82 -3.30
CA THR A 240 -17.28 1.22 -2.05
C THR A 240 -17.08 -0.28 -2.10
N VAL A 241 -16.36 -0.81 -1.10
CA VAL A 241 -16.13 -2.24 -0.90
C VAL A 241 -16.69 -2.64 0.45
N GLN A 242 -17.65 -3.55 0.44
CA GLN A 242 -18.17 -4.20 1.63
C GLN A 242 -17.92 -5.70 1.54
N ALA A 243 -17.15 -6.26 2.48
CA ALA A 243 -16.90 -7.70 2.50
C ALA A 243 -16.49 -8.27 3.86
N ASP A 244 -16.68 -9.57 4.12
CA ASP A 244 -16.12 -10.16 5.34
C ASP A 244 -14.59 -10.11 5.29
N THR A 245 -14.00 -10.40 4.12
CA THR A 245 -12.54 -10.28 3.92
C THR A 245 -12.19 -9.67 2.58
N ALA A 246 -11.19 -8.79 2.57
CA ALA A 246 -10.54 -8.30 1.35
C ALA A 246 -9.02 -8.54 1.38
N SER A 247 -8.49 -9.14 0.31
CA SER A 247 -7.06 -9.40 0.13
C SER A 247 -6.59 -8.85 -1.20
N LEU A 248 -5.62 -7.94 -1.15
CA LEU A 248 -4.94 -7.37 -2.31
C LEU A 248 -3.48 -7.83 -2.28
N THR A 249 -3.03 -8.48 -3.36
CA THR A 249 -1.66 -8.97 -3.49
C THR A 249 -1.14 -8.78 -4.92
N GLY A 250 0.17 -8.84 -5.11
CA GLY A 250 0.80 -8.82 -6.44
C GLY A 250 0.49 -7.54 -7.21
N GLU A 251 0.83 -6.39 -6.62
CA GLU A 251 0.67 -5.07 -7.24
C GLU A 251 -0.79 -4.72 -7.63
N SER A 252 -1.77 -5.26 -6.90
CA SER A 252 -3.19 -4.96 -7.12
C SER A 252 -3.55 -3.58 -6.60
N VAL A 253 -4.48 -2.88 -7.28
CA VAL A 253 -4.76 -1.47 -7.03
C VAL A 253 -6.27 -1.19 -6.90
N ILE A 254 -6.66 -0.45 -5.86
CA ILE A 254 -7.96 0.23 -5.78
C ILE A 254 -7.71 1.73 -5.89
N THR A 255 -8.35 2.38 -6.88
CA THR A 255 -8.05 3.79 -7.17
C THR A 255 -9.26 4.60 -7.63
N ALA A 256 -9.38 5.80 -7.06
CA ALA A 256 -10.41 6.77 -7.38
C ALA A 256 -9.82 8.15 -7.74
N GLY A 257 -8.65 8.17 -8.38
CA GLY A 257 -7.94 9.42 -8.65
C GLY A 257 -8.51 10.32 -9.76
N THR A 258 -7.86 11.45 -9.99
CA THR A 258 -8.14 12.38 -11.09
C THR A 258 -6.84 12.88 -11.70
N THR A 259 -6.79 13.11 -13.00
CA THR A 259 -5.67 13.81 -13.66
C THR A 259 -6.08 15.16 -14.25
N GLY A 260 -7.38 15.49 -14.22
CA GLY A 260 -7.92 16.77 -14.67
C GLY A 260 -8.17 17.75 -13.52
N ALA A 261 -8.93 18.81 -13.78
CA ALA A 261 -9.15 19.88 -12.79
C ALA A 261 -10.24 19.57 -11.73
N GLY A 262 -10.94 18.44 -11.82
CA GLY A 262 -11.88 18.01 -10.79
C GLY A 262 -11.17 17.30 -9.65
N ASP A 263 -11.82 17.19 -8.49
CA ASP A 263 -11.28 16.51 -7.30
C ASP A 263 -11.19 14.99 -7.50
N ALA A 264 -10.30 14.32 -6.77
CA ALA A 264 -10.29 12.86 -6.75
C ALA A 264 -11.54 12.33 -6.02
N GLY A 265 -11.99 11.14 -6.41
CA GLY A 265 -13.13 10.46 -5.82
C GLY A 265 -12.77 9.70 -4.54
N ASP A 266 -13.74 9.46 -3.68
CA ASP A 266 -13.50 8.82 -2.39
C ASP A 266 -13.46 7.28 -2.48
N ILE A 267 -12.75 6.66 -1.53
CA ILE A 267 -12.70 5.20 -1.37
C ILE A 267 -13.19 4.84 0.04
N HIS A 268 -14.20 3.98 0.10
CA HIS A 268 -14.76 3.44 1.34
C HIS A 268 -14.60 1.92 1.37
N ILE A 269 -13.95 1.39 2.41
CA ILE A 269 -13.75 -0.04 2.62
C ILE A 269 -14.28 -0.41 4.00
N ASP A 270 -15.24 -1.32 4.05
CA ASP A 270 -15.85 -1.85 5.27
C ASP A 270 -15.73 -3.38 5.25
N VAL A 271 -14.79 -3.92 6.04
CA VAL A 271 -14.49 -5.36 6.05
C VAL A 271 -14.13 -5.91 7.41
N ASP A 272 -14.34 -7.19 7.72
CA ASP A 272 -13.81 -7.74 8.99
C ASP A 272 -12.27 -7.84 8.95
N ARG A 273 -11.72 -8.24 7.80
CA ARG A 273 -10.26 -8.36 7.61
C ARG A 273 -9.82 -7.75 6.29
N LEU A 274 -8.91 -6.77 6.37
CA LEU A 274 -8.22 -6.20 5.23
C LEU A 274 -6.75 -6.65 5.22
N THR A 275 -6.29 -7.16 4.08
CA THR A 275 -4.88 -7.52 3.86
C THR A 275 -4.36 -6.90 2.57
N LEU A 276 -3.32 -6.08 2.68
CA LEU A 276 -2.55 -5.57 1.54
C LEU A 276 -1.14 -6.16 1.60
N GLN A 277 -0.68 -6.78 0.53
CA GLN A 277 0.65 -7.37 0.43
C GLN A 277 1.28 -7.13 -0.95
N ASP A 278 2.60 -7.28 -1.02
CA ASP A 278 3.34 -7.41 -2.28
C ASP A 278 3.09 -6.25 -3.27
N GLY A 279 3.32 -5.01 -2.83
CA GLY A 279 3.21 -3.81 -3.66
C GLY A 279 1.79 -3.34 -3.94
N SER A 280 0.79 -3.84 -3.20
CA SER A 280 -0.60 -3.45 -3.42
C SER A 280 -0.90 -2.04 -2.90
N GLU A 281 -1.83 -1.35 -3.57
CA GLU A 281 -2.10 0.08 -3.33
C GLU A 281 -3.60 0.40 -3.20
N ILE A 282 -3.91 1.33 -2.31
CA ILE A 282 -5.20 2.04 -2.27
C ILE A 282 -4.92 3.53 -2.39
N THR A 283 -5.46 4.18 -3.43
CA THR A 283 -5.10 5.55 -3.80
C THR A 283 -6.28 6.42 -4.23
N SER A 284 -6.35 7.64 -3.71
CA SER A 284 -7.27 8.70 -4.16
C SER A 284 -6.51 9.98 -4.52
N ASP A 285 -5.59 9.84 -5.49
CA ASP A 285 -4.69 10.92 -5.88
C ASP A 285 -5.32 11.89 -6.89
N SER A 286 -5.00 13.18 -6.74
CA SER A 286 -5.25 14.22 -7.73
C SER A 286 -3.96 14.69 -8.39
N GLN A 287 -3.81 14.37 -9.67
CA GLN A 287 -2.68 14.78 -10.50
C GLN A 287 -2.91 16.11 -11.25
N GLY A 288 -4.10 16.70 -11.11
CA GLY A 288 -4.46 17.97 -11.73
C GLY A 288 -4.66 19.09 -10.71
N GLU A 289 -5.67 19.93 -10.94
CA GLU A 289 -5.95 21.15 -10.14
C GLU A 289 -6.94 20.92 -8.99
N GLY A 290 -7.58 19.74 -8.91
CA GLY A 290 -8.54 19.41 -7.84
C GLY A 290 -7.88 18.86 -6.58
N ASP A 291 -8.64 18.82 -5.49
CA ASP A 291 -8.20 18.23 -4.22
C ASP A 291 -8.07 16.69 -4.33
N ALA A 292 -7.19 16.08 -3.54
CA ALA A 292 -7.17 14.63 -3.38
C ALA A 292 -8.36 14.16 -2.49
N GLY A 293 -8.82 12.94 -2.69
CA GLY A 293 -10.07 12.45 -2.10
C GLY A 293 -9.88 11.79 -0.73
N LEU A 294 -10.97 11.37 -0.12
CA LEU A 294 -10.96 10.65 1.15
C LEU A 294 -10.70 9.15 0.92
N ILE A 295 -9.84 8.57 1.75
CA ILE A 295 -9.78 7.12 1.96
C ILE A 295 -10.29 6.81 3.36
N GLN A 296 -11.38 6.07 3.46
CA GLN A 296 -11.93 5.59 4.72
C GLN A 296 -11.92 4.06 4.77
N ILE A 297 -11.28 3.50 5.80
CA ILE A 297 -11.15 2.06 6.01
C ILE A 297 -11.66 1.72 7.40
N THR A 298 -12.64 0.82 7.47
CA THR A 298 -13.14 0.21 8.72
C THR A 298 -12.85 -1.28 8.66
N ALA A 299 -12.07 -1.80 9.61
CA ALA A 299 -11.85 -3.24 9.71
C ALA A 299 -11.48 -3.79 11.09
N ASP A 300 -11.98 -4.95 11.50
CA ASP A 300 -11.54 -5.56 12.78
C ASP A 300 -10.03 -5.85 12.80
N GLU A 301 -9.47 -6.26 11.67
CA GLU A 301 -8.02 -6.47 11.48
C GLU A 301 -7.55 -5.93 10.13
N MET A 302 -6.60 -5.00 10.17
CA MET A 302 -5.91 -4.48 8.99
C MET A 302 -4.42 -4.85 9.04
N ARG A 303 -3.94 -5.56 8.01
CA ARG A 303 -2.54 -5.95 7.86
C ARG A 303 -1.98 -5.45 6.54
N MET A 304 -0.90 -4.68 6.59
CA MET A 304 -0.14 -4.25 5.41
C MET A 304 1.28 -4.82 5.48
N SER A 305 1.76 -5.36 4.37
CA SER A 305 3.16 -5.76 4.16
C SER A 305 3.61 -5.22 2.82
N ASP A 306 4.66 -4.40 2.76
CA ASP A 306 5.20 -3.94 1.47
C ASP A 306 4.12 -3.24 0.62
N SER A 307 3.28 -2.40 1.23
CA SER A 307 2.07 -1.84 0.60
C SER A 307 1.86 -0.36 0.93
N LEU A 308 0.97 0.30 0.18
CA LEU A 308 0.72 1.74 0.27
C LEU A 308 -0.78 2.07 0.38
N VAL A 309 -1.10 3.02 1.27
CA VAL A 309 -2.37 3.76 1.27
C VAL A 309 -2.04 5.23 1.10
N THR A 310 -2.54 5.88 0.05
CA THR A 310 -2.10 7.24 -0.30
C THR A 310 -3.22 8.15 -0.77
N THR A 311 -3.13 9.42 -0.38
CA THR A 311 -3.88 10.53 -0.96
C THR A 311 -2.89 11.64 -1.28
N SER A 312 -2.67 11.91 -2.57
CA SER A 312 -1.70 12.88 -3.05
C SER A 312 -2.36 13.89 -3.97
N ALA A 313 -2.20 15.19 -3.67
CA ALA A 313 -2.57 16.26 -4.60
C ALA A 313 -1.34 16.90 -5.24
N GLN A 314 -1.41 17.24 -6.53
CA GLN A 314 -0.33 17.96 -7.21
C GLN A 314 -0.41 19.46 -6.95
N GLN A 315 -1.57 20.08 -7.11
CA GLN A 315 -1.70 21.55 -7.10
C GLN A 315 -2.69 22.09 -6.06
N ALA A 316 -3.46 21.22 -5.41
CA ALA A 316 -4.50 21.57 -4.46
C ALA A 316 -4.27 20.89 -3.10
N ASN A 317 -5.28 20.78 -2.25
CA ASN A 317 -5.12 20.22 -0.91
C ASN A 317 -5.00 18.70 -0.92
N GLY A 318 -4.18 18.17 -0.02
CA GLY A 318 -4.06 16.73 0.22
C GLY A 318 -5.37 16.13 0.75
N GLY A 319 -5.64 14.90 0.35
CA GLY A 319 -6.81 14.14 0.80
C GLY A 319 -6.64 13.64 2.23
N ASN A 320 -7.73 13.21 2.86
CA ASN A 320 -7.68 12.67 4.22
C ASN A 320 -7.67 11.14 4.19
N ILE A 321 -7.03 10.54 5.19
CA ILE A 321 -7.05 9.08 5.42
C ILE A 321 -7.62 8.83 6.82
N VAL A 322 -8.68 8.02 6.89
CA VAL A 322 -9.34 7.64 8.14
C VAL A 322 -9.33 6.12 8.27
N ILE A 323 -8.75 5.60 9.34
CA ILE A 323 -8.66 4.16 9.61
C ILE A 323 -9.24 3.86 10.99
N GLU A 324 -10.30 3.04 11.00
CA GLU A 324 -10.88 2.47 12.22
C GLU A 324 -10.58 0.97 12.23
N SER A 325 -9.77 0.48 13.18
CA SER A 325 -9.47 -0.94 13.24
C SER A 325 -9.21 -1.53 14.61
N GLY A 326 -9.75 -2.72 14.92
CA GLY A 326 -9.39 -3.41 16.16
C GLY A 326 -7.87 -3.67 16.26
N ARG A 327 -7.24 -4.12 15.16
CA ARG A 327 -5.80 -4.37 15.10
C ARG A 327 -5.22 -3.86 13.79
N LEU A 328 -4.37 -2.85 13.88
CA LEU A 328 -3.58 -2.33 12.76
C LEU A 328 -2.14 -2.82 12.85
N HIS A 329 -1.67 -3.53 11.82
CA HIS A 329 -0.29 -3.99 11.73
C HIS A 329 0.33 -3.60 10.38
N LEU A 330 1.35 -2.75 10.41
CA LEU A 330 2.10 -2.29 9.25
C LEU A 330 3.51 -2.89 9.29
N GLN A 331 3.95 -3.49 8.19
CA GLN A 331 5.31 -3.99 8.01
C GLN A 331 5.86 -3.48 6.67
N ASN A 332 6.98 -2.76 6.68
CA ASN A 332 7.56 -2.15 5.47
C ASN A 332 6.49 -1.43 4.61
N SER A 333 5.60 -0.68 5.26
CA SER A 333 4.39 -0.14 4.63
C SER A 333 4.24 1.35 4.90
N PHE A 334 3.48 2.02 4.04
CA PHE A 334 3.37 3.47 4.02
C PHE A 334 1.90 3.90 4.05
N ILE A 335 1.57 4.87 4.91
CA ILE A 335 0.31 5.60 4.89
C ILE A 335 0.64 7.07 4.70
N THR A 336 0.26 7.64 3.55
CA THR A 336 0.75 8.96 3.15
C THR A 336 -0.37 9.87 2.68
N ALA A 337 -0.47 11.04 3.29
CA ALA A 337 -1.32 12.13 2.82
C ALA A 337 -0.43 13.32 2.44
N THR A 338 -0.30 13.62 1.14
CA THR A 338 0.71 14.56 0.65
C THR A 338 0.17 15.59 -0.34
N VAL A 339 0.85 16.72 -0.41
CA VAL A 339 0.75 17.68 -1.52
C VAL A 339 2.14 17.96 -2.09
N ASN A 340 2.28 17.86 -3.41
CA ASN A 340 3.58 17.93 -4.09
C ASN A 340 3.98 19.34 -4.54
N GLU A 341 3.04 20.17 -5.02
CA GLU A 341 3.32 21.52 -5.54
C GLU A 341 2.27 22.55 -5.05
N GLN A 342 2.57 23.84 -5.20
CA GLN A 342 1.68 24.99 -4.93
C GLN A 342 1.30 25.30 -3.46
N GLN A 343 0.13 25.91 -3.21
CA GLN A 343 -0.35 26.48 -1.94
C GLN A 343 -1.23 25.53 -1.12
N GLY A 344 -1.44 24.28 -1.57
CA GLY A 344 -2.31 23.33 -0.89
C GLY A 344 -1.81 22.96 0.51
N GLU A 345 -2.75 22.72 1.42
CA GLU A 345 -2.46 22.17 2.75
C GLU A 345 -2.27 20.65 2.67
N GLY A 346 -1.39 20.10 3.52
CA GLY A 346 -1.19 18.66 3.65
C GLY A 346 -2.46 17.97 4.18
N GLY A 347 -2.68 16.74 3.73
CA GLY A 347 -3.85 15.96 4.13
C GLY A 347 -3.77 15.42 5.56
N ASN A 348 -4.91 15.20 6.21
CA ASN A 348 -4.95 14.70 7.59
C ASN A 348 -5.04 13.17 7.62
N ILE A 349 -4.45 12.58 8.66
CA ILE A 349 -4.51 11.14 8.92
C ILE A 349 -5.10 10.93 10.31
N ASP A 350 -6.22 10.21 10.40
CA ASP A 350 -6.88 9.83 11.66
C ASP A 350 -6.90 8.30 11.78
N ILE A 351 -6.31 7.77 12.85
CA ILE A 351 -6.23 6.34 13.11
C ILE A 351 -6.78 6.05 14.50
N ASN A 352 -7.83 5.25 14.55
CA ASN A 352 -8.40 4.72 15.78
C ASN A 352 -8.24 3.20 15.81
N ALA A 353 -7.52 2.67 16.81
CA ALA A 353 -7.33 1.23 16.94
C ALA A 353 -7.28 0.69 18.38
N ASP A 354 -7.50 -0.60 18.61
CA ASP A 354 -7.18 -1.15 19.95
C ASP A 354 -5.68 -1.43 20.08
N LEU A 355 -5.08 -2.01 19.06
CA LEU A 355 -3.64 -2.26 18.98
C LEU A 355 -3.10 -1.77 17.63
N MET A 356 -2.08 -0.94 17.69
CA MET A 356 -1.32 -0.47 16.54
C MET A 356 0.14 -0.93 16.66
N VAL A 357 0.63 -1.66 15.64
CA VAL A 357 2.02 -2.11 15.54
C VAL A 357 2.59 -1.68 14.19
N LEU A 358 3.67 -0.90 14.23
CA LEU A 358 4.43 -0.48 13.06
C LEU A 358 5.83 -1.10 13.14
N GLU A 359 6.22 -1.81 12.09
CA GLU A 359 7.56 -2.38 11.91
C GLU A 359 8.14 -1.88 10.59
N ASP A 360 9.27 -1.17 10.63
CA ASP A 360 9.93 -0.60 9.46
C ASP A 360 8.96 0.20 8.56
N SER A 361 8.00 0.91 9.16
CA SER A 361 6.86 1.54 8.45
C SER A 361 6.77 3.04 8.71
N GLU A 362 6.03 3.74 7.85
CA GLU A 362 5.93 5.20 7.90
C GLU A 362 4.48 5.68 7.76
N ILE A 363 4.12 6.67 8.59
CA ILE A 363 2.87 7.43 8.49
C ILE A 363 3.21 8.89 8.32
N THR A 364 2.79 9.48 7.20
CA THR A 364 3.28 10.79 6.78
C THR A 364 2.15 11.69 6.31
N SER A 365 2.08 12.88 6.90
CA SER A 365 1.28 14.00 6.40
C SER A 365 2.22 15.11 5.97
N GLU A 366 2.34 15.33 4.66
CA GLU A 366 3.39 16.17 4.08
C GLU A 366 2.81 17.30 3.21
N SER A 367 3.42 18.47 3.29
CA SER A 367 3.28 19.54 2.30
C SER A 367 4.64 19.94 1.73
N ARG A 368 4.86 19.65 0.45
CA ARG A 368 6.06 20.09 -0.29
C ARG A 368 5.93 21.49 -0.88
N GLY A 369 4.73 22.06 -0.77
CA GLY A 369 4.39 23.39 -1.24
C GLY A 369 4.57 24.48 -0.18
N THR A 370 3.72 25.50 -0.31
CA THR A 370 3.64 26.69 0.56
C THR A 370 2.50 26.64 1.57
N GLY A 371 1.66 25.59 1.54
CA GLY A 371 0.64 25.35 2.55
C GLY A 371 1.20 24.55 3.73
N ASP A 372 0.51 24.62 4.87
CA ASP A 372 0.90 23.94 6.11
C ASP A 372 0.82 22.41 5.94
N ALA A 373 1.64 21.67 6.70
CA ALA A 373 1.46 20.23 6.81
C ALA A 373 0.18 19.90 7.60
N GLY A 374 -0.39 18.73 7.33
CA GLY A 374 -1.63 18.31 7.96
C GLY A 374 -1.47 17.84 9.40
N MET A 375 -2.56 17.27 9.92
CA MET A 375 -2.63 16.67 11.24
C MET A 375 -2.54 15.15 11.15
N ILE A 376 -1.80 14.55 12.08
CA ILE A 376 -1.88 13.11 12.36
C ILE A 376 -2.47 12.94 13.76
N GLU A 377 -3.63 12.31 13.86
CA GLU A 377 -4.23 11.88 15.12
C GLU A 377 -4.24 10.36 15.22
N ILE A 378 -3.66 9.83 16.29
CA ILE A 378 -3.63 8.39 16.56
C ILE A 378 -4.21 8.14 17.96
N THR A 379 -5.30 7.40 18.01
CA THR A 379 -5.91 6.93 19.26
C THR A 379 -5.85 5.41 19.30
N ALA A 380 -5.12 4.84 20.28
CA ALA A 380 -5.17 3.39 20.50
C ALA A 380 -4.86 2.95 21.93
N ASN A 381 -5.36 1.78 22.36
CA ASN A 381 -5.01 1.29 23.71
C ASN A 381 -3.51 1.04 23.82
N GLU A 382 -2.92 0.39 22.81
CA GLU A 382 -1.49 0.14 22.74
C GLU A 382 -0.93 0.51 21.37
N ILE A 383 0.15 1.31 21.39
CA ILE A 383 0.90 1.74 20.21
C ILE A 383 2.34 1.26 20.36
N ARG A 384 2.82 0.50 19.39
CA ARG A 384 4.22 0.03 19.30
C ARG A 384 4.82 0.42 17.96
N LEU A 385 5.87 1.22 17.99
CA LEU A 385 6.67 1.54 16.82
C LEU A 385 8.05 0.87 16.97
N LEU A 386 8.44 0.15 15.94
CA LEU A 386 9.74 -0.50 15.80
C LEU A 386 10.37 -0.05 14.48
N ASN A 387 11.51 0.63 14.54
CA ASN A 387 12.18 1.20 13.35
C ASN A 387 11.25 2.02 12.45
N SER A 388 10.27 2.71 13.04
CA SER A 388 9.16 3.30 12.31
C SER A 388 9.04 4.79 12.57
N THR A 389 8.40 5.50 11.65
CA THR A 389 8.28 6.96 11.69
C THR A 389 6.82 7.40 11.60
N VAL A 390 6.43 8.35 12.44
CA VAL A 390 5.18 9.10 12.30
C VAL A 390 5.57 10.57 12.14
N THR A 391 5.23 11.18 11.01
CA THR A 391 5.77 12.50 10.68
C THR A 391 4.77 13.43 10.02
N THR A 392 4.78 14.69 10.46
CA THR A 392 4.25 15.82 9.72
C THR A 392 5.42 16.65 9.20
N ASN A 393 5.43 16.97 7.91
CA ASN A 393 6.51 17.76 7.32
C ASN A 393 5.96 18.85 6.40
N ALA A 394 6.39 20.09 6.62
CA ALA A 394 6.18 21.18 5.68
C ALA A 394 7.51 21.62 5.08
N GLN A 395 7.55 21.81 3.76
CA GLN A 395 8.74 22.32 3.11
C GLN A 395 8.89 23.82 3.35
N GLN A 396 7.84 24.62 3.10
CA GLN A 396 7.92 26.10 3.16
C GLN A 396 6.98 26.75 4.18
N ALA A 397 6.18 25.98 4.90
CA ALA A 397 5.12 26.45 5.81
C ALA A 397 5.21 25.82 7.21
N ASN A 398 4.14 25.80 8.00
CA ASN A 398 4.17 25.27 9.37
C ASN A 398 4.15 23.74 9.39
N GLY A 399 4.95 23.13 10.27
CA GLY A 399 5.24 21.69 10.32
C GLY A 399 4.11 20.75 10.79
N GLY A 400 2.85 21.17 10.76
CA GLY A 400 1.69 20.34 11.11
C GLY A 400 1.55 20.00 12.60
N ASN A 401 0.62 19.11 12.96
CA ASN A 401 0.44 18.68 14.35
C ASN A 401 0.32 17.16 14.44
N ILE A 402 0.90 16.56 15.47
CA ILE A 402 0.77 15.14 15.79
C ILE A 402 0.13 15.01 17.17
N VAL A 403 -0.95 14.25 17.25
CA VAL A 403 -1.67 13.96 18.51
C VAL A 403 -1.69 12.45 18.71
N ILE A 404 -1.18 11.98 19.86
CA ILE A 404 -1.19 10.57 20.23
C ILE A 404 -1.92 10.38 21.55
N LYS A 405 -2.92 9.50 21.55
CA LYS A 405 -3.70 9.12 22.73
C LYS A 405 -3.60 7.62 22.93
N SER A 406 -3.05 7.18 24.06
CA SER A 406 -2.98 5.75 24.35
C SER A 406 -2.99 5.34 25.81
N SER A 407 -3.12 4.04 26.10
CA SER A 407 -2.77 3.52 27.43
C SER A 407 -1.27 3.21 27.52
N LEU A 408 -0.68 2.74 26.42
CA LEU A 408 0.74 2.49 26.29
C LEU A 408 1.25 3.00 24.95
N LEU A 409 2.27 3.87 24.99
CA LEU A 409 3.10 4.23 23.84
C LEU A 409 4.50 3.64 24.03
N ARG A 410 4.92 2.75 23.13
CA ARG A 410 6.28 2.22 23.07
C ARG A 410 6.95 2.58 21.75
N LEU A 411 8.07 3.30 21.83
CA LEU A 411 8.97 3.55 20.71
C LEU A 411 10.27 2.77 20.91
N HIS A 412 10.69 2.04 19.89
CA HIS A 412 11.98 1.36 19.83
C HIS A 412 12.65 1.70 18.50
N HIS A 413 13.78 2.42 18.53
CA HIS A 413 14.48 2.88 17.33
C HIS A 413 13.57 3.64 16.36
N SER A 414 12.61 4.41 16.89
CA SER A 414 11.52 5.01 16.12
C SER A 414 11.45 6.52 16.31
N ALA A 415 10.77 7.22 15.41
CA ALA A 415 10.69 8.67 15.42
C ALA A 415 9.24 9.19 15.33
N ILE A 416 8.93 10.22 16.10
CA ILE A 416 7.73 11.05 15.94
C ILE A 416 8.20 12.47 15.66
N THR A 417 7.94 13.00 14.46
CA THR A 417 8.53 14.27 14.04
C THR A 417 7.54 15.23 13.41
N ALA A 418 7.50 16.48 13.86
CA ALA A 418 6.67 17.54 13.30
C ALA A 418 7.57 18.70 12.88
N THR A 419 8.06 18.69 11.64
CA THR A 419 9.20 19.52 11.22
C THR A 419 8.92 20.41 10.03
N VAL A 420 9.75 21.45 9.88
CA VAL A 420 9.78 22.33 8.70
C VAL A 420 11.21 22.45 8.15
N ASN A 421 11.35 22.32 6.82
CA ASN A 421 12.66 22.26 6.15
C ASN A 421 13.20 23.64 5.70
N GLU A 422 12.37 24.61 5.29
CA GLU A 422 12.81 25.93 4.78
C GLU A 422 12.50 27.14 5.71
N GLN A 423 12.67 28.37 5.19
CA GLN A 423 13.15 29.57 5.90
C GLN A 423 12.12 30.41 6.68
N GLN A 424 10.82 30.08 6.75
CA GLN A 424 9.86 30.96 7.44
C GLN A 424 8.80 30.26 8.30
N GLY A 425 8.58 28.95 8.15
CA GLY A 425 7.56 28.22 8.90
C GLY A 425 7.93 27.93 10.36
N ALA A 426 6.93 27.86 11.22
CA ALA A 426 7.10 27.37 12.59
C ALA A 426 7.14 25.84 12.61
N GLY A 427 7.88 25.28 13.59
CA GLY A 427 7.88 23.84 13.86
C GLY A 427 6.48 23.38 14.25
N GLY A 428 6.16 22.11 13.95
CA GLY A 428 4.87 21.54 14.27
C GLY A 428 4.72 21.20 15.76
N ASN A 429 3.50 20.97 16.24
CA ASN A 429 3.29 20.59 17.64
C ASN A 429 3.11 19.07 17.79
N ILE A 430 3.56 18.53 18.91
CA ILE A 430 3.43 17.11 19.25
C ILE A 430 2.80 17.01 20.63
N ASP A 431 1.59 16.47 20.69
CA ASP A 431 0.84 16.23 21.92
C ASP A 431 0.73 14.72 22.18
N ILE A 432 1.35 14.23 23.24
CA ILE A 432 1.31 12.83 23.64
C ILE A 432 0.58 12.72 24.98
N ASN A 433 -0.56 12.02 24.99
CA ASN A 433 -1.31 11.70 26.19
C ASN A 433 -1.38 10.18 26.33
N SER A 434 -0.57 9.62 27.22
CA SER A 434 -0.52 8.17 27.44
C SER A 434 -0.39 7.80 28.90
N GLU A 435 -0.97 6.70 29.37
CA GLU A 435 -0.73 6.30 30.76
C GLU A 435 0.74 5.93 31.00
N LEU A 436 1.37 5.23 30.06
CA LEU A 436 2.77 4.84 30.11
C LEU A 436 3.45 5.12 28.77
N VAL A 437 4.54 5.88 28.80
CA VAL A 437 5.40 6.13 27.65
C VAL A 437 6.75 5.44 27.86
N VAL A 438 7.17 4.62 26.91
CA VAL A 438 8.47 3.93 26.88
C VAL A 438 9.22 4.31 25.62
N LEU A 439 10.38 4.93 25.77
CA LEU A 439 11.24 5.39 24.68
C LEU A 439 12.60 4.68 24.78
N GLU A 440 12.95 3.94 23.74
CA GLU A 440 14.22 3.22 23.64
C GLU A 440 14.90 3.62 22.33
N ASN A 441 16.02 4.34 22.42
CA ASN A 441 16.78 4.90 21.31
C ASN A 441 15.87 5.57 20.26
N SER A 442 14.96 6.44 20.71
CA SER A 442 13.88 6.99 19.88
C SER A 442 13.89 8.52 19.87
N GLU A 443 13.20 9.12 18.90
CA GLU A 443 13.20 10.56 18.67
C GLU A 443 11.78 11.14 18.74
N ILE A 444 11.62 12.26 19.45
CA ILE A 444 10.41 13.10 19.42
C ILE A 444 10.84 14.52 19.08
N ILE A 445 10.61 14.96 17.84
CA ILE A 445 11.24 16.17 17.30
C ILE A 445 10.20 17.13 16.70
N ALA A 446 10.14 18.34 17.24
CA ALA A 446 9.28 19.44 16.79
C ALA A 446 10.12 20.64 16.28
N ARG A 447 11.14 20.35 15.45
CA ARG A 447 12.19 21.33 15.09
C ARG A 447 11.75 22.26 13.95
N ALA A 448 12.26 23.49 13.97
CA ALA A 448 12.18 24.45 12.86
C ALA A 448 13.56 24.93 12.41
N SER A 449 13.71 25.35 11.15
CA SER A 449 14.96 25.95 10.68
C SER A 449 15.08 27.43 11.07
N GLU A 450 14.20 28.31 10.57
CA GLU A 450 14.25 29.76 10.87
C GLU A 450 13.07 30.28 11.69
N GLY A 451 11.89 29.66 11.57
CA GLY A 451 10.74 30.02 12.38
C GLY A 451 10.88 29.58 13.83
N ARG A 452 9.85 29.83 14.64
CA ARG A 452 9.84 29.35 16.03
C ARG A 452 9.81 27.82 16.04
N GLY A 453 10.59 27.19 16.90
CA GLY A 453 10.47 25.76 17.17
C GLY A 453 9.08 25.41 17.69
N GLY A 454 8.64 24.17 17.49
CA GLY A 454 7.31 23.70 17.85
C GLY A 454 7.10 23.53 19.36
N ASN A 455 5.97 22.96 19.76
CA ASN A 455 5.75 22.60 21.16
C ASN A 455 5.60 21.09 21.28
N ILE A 456 6.26 20.50 22.27
CA ILE A 456 6.13 19.10 22.63
C ILE A 456 5.54 19.05 24.04
N ASP A 457 4.31 18.54 24.14
CA ASP A 457 3.61 18.32 25.41
C ASP A 457 3.42 16.81 25.62
N ILE A 458 4.08 16.25 26.65
CA ILE A 458 3.96 14.83 27.02
C ILE A 458 3.29 14.75 28.39
N VAL A 459 2.08 14.18 28.42
CA VAL A 459 1.33 13.91 29.64
C VAL A 459 1.28 12.40 29.86
N ALA A 460 1.91 11.93 30.95
CA ALA A 460 1.89 10.51 31.28
C ALA A 460 1.85 10.20 32.78
N LYS A 461 1.35 9.02 33.17
CA LYS A 461 1.52 8.57 34.57
C LYS A 461 2.98 8.19 34.83
N ALA A 462 3.66 7.63 33.84
CA ALA A 462 5.09 7.34 33.88
C ALA A 462 5.73 7.50 32.50
N LEU A 463 6.94 8.08 32.49
CA LEU A 463 7.81 8.16 31.31
C LEU A 463 9.11 7.39 31.60
N LEU A 464 9.42 6.44 30.73
CA LEU A 464 10.65 5.64 30.76
C LEU A 464 11.41 5.89 29.46
N ALA A 465 12.43 6.74 29.50
CA ALA A 465 13.31 6.98 28.36
C ALA A 465 14.74 6.50 28.68
N ASP A 466 15.45 6.00 27.68
CA ASP A 466 16.88 5.72 27.80
C ASP A 466 17.74 6.96 27.52
N ALA A 467 19.06 6.83 27.68
CA ALA A 467 19.99 7.94 27.52
C ALA A 467 20.21 8.37 26.06
N ASP A 468 19.85 7.50 25.10
CA ASP A 468 20.02 7.73 23.67
C ASP A 468 18.77 8.37 23.04
N THR A 469 17.64 8.37 23.75
CA THR A 469 16.40 9.04 23.34
C THR A 469 16.57 10.57 23.25
N VAL A 470 16.03 11.18 22.19
CA VAL A 470 16.08 12.63 21.93
C VAL A 470 14.67 13.21 21.93
N ILE A 471 14.46 14.25 22.73
CA ILE A 471 13.24 15.08 22.71
C ILE A 471 13.66 16.53 22.45
N ASP A 472 13.31 17.07 21.27
CA ASP A 472 13.82 18.37 20.82
C ASP A 472 12.79 19.21 20.07
N ALA A 473 12.51 20.40 20.58
CA ALA A 473 11.64 21.41 19.97
C ALA A 473 12.42 22.67 19.54
N SER A 474 13.73 22.57 19.33
CA SER A 474 14.60 23.72 19.03
C SER A 474 14.32 24.37 17.68
N SER A 475 14.92 25.54 17.48
CA SER A 475 15.02 26.19 16.17
C SER A 475 16.47 26.59 15.89
N ASP A 476 16.94 26.38 14.65
CA ASP A 476 18.34 26.67 14.30
C ASP A 476 18.64 28.17 14.31
N LYS A 477 17.75 28.99 13.74
CA LYS A 477 17.90 30.46 13.64
C LYS A 477 16.79 31.23 14.34
N GLY A 478 15.70 30.57 14.68
CA GLY A 478 14.54 31.15 15.34
C GLY A 478 14.61 31.08 16.86
N ILE A 479 13.45 31.25 17.49
CA ILE A 479 13.29 31.06 18.92
C ILE A 479 12.97 29.58 19.15
N ASN A 480 13.65 28.95 20.11
CA ASN A 480 13.35 27.58 20.50
C ASN A 480 11.89 27.43 20.92
N GLY A 481 11.34 26.29 20.57
CA GLY A 481 10.07 25.79 21.04
C GLY A 481 10.08 25.43 22.53
N THR A 482 8.99 24.83 22.98
CA THR A 482 8.87 24.36 24.36
C THR A 482 8.76 22.85 24.41
N VAL A 483 9.42 22.25 25.40
CA VAL A 483 9.25 20.83 25.75
C VAL A 483 8.74 20.81 27.17
N ASN A 484 7.56 20.26 27.35
CA ASN A 484 6.89 20.13 28.63
C ASN A 484 6.53 18.66 28.85
N ILE A 485 6.99 18.12 29.97
CA ILE A 485 6.79 16.72 30.35
C ILE A 485 6.13 16.72 31.72
N ASP A 486 4.84 16.37 31.75
CA ASP A 486 4.08 16.17 32.98
C ASP A 486 3.97 14.67 33.23
N SER A 487 4.82 14.16 34.13
CA SER A 487 4.72 12.78 34.59
C SER A 487 4.93 12.62 36.09
N ILE A 488 4.20 11.66 36.68
CA ILE A 488 4.32 11.35 38.12
C ILE A 488 5.66 10.67 38.40
N ILE A 489 6.12 9.87 37.45
CA ILE A 489 7.38 9.13 37.51
C ILE A 489 8.19 9.48 36.26
N ASP A 490 9.10 10.43 36.42
CA ASP A 490 10.21 10.64 35.51
C ASP A 490 11.47 10.01 36.11
N LEU A 491 11.95 8.92 35.53
CA LEU A 491 13.21 8.31 35.97
C LEU A 491 14.44 9.00 35.37
N ASN A 492 14.32 9.86 34.37
CA ASN A 492 15.46 10.58 33.80
C ASN A 492 16.11 11.55 34.80
N GLU A 493 15.32 12.15 35.70
CA GLU A 493 15.86 12.98 36.78
C GLU A 493 16.41 12.19 37.98
N ASN A 494 16.14 10.87 38.05
CA ASN A 494 16.36 10.05 39.24
C ASN A 494 17.09 8.72 39.00
N VAL A 495 17.72 8.50 37.84
CA VAL A 495 18.75 7.47 37.74
C VAL A 495 20.00 7.94 38.47
N ASN A 496 19.93 7.95 39.80
CA ASN A 496 21.12 7.89 40.63
C ASN A 496 21.87 6.64 40.13
N PRO A 497 23.07 6.77 39.54
CA PRO A 497 23.76 5.61 39.02
C PRO A 497 23.85 4.62 40.18
N LEU A 498 23.30 3.41 39.99
CA LEU A 498 23.52 2.32 40.94
C LEU A 498 25.01 2.35 41.27
N PRO A 499 25.39 2.60 42.54
CA PRO A 499 26.79 2.86 42.85
C PRO A 499 27.60 1.71 42.27
N ARG A 500 28.52 2.02 41.35
CA ARG A 500 29.48 1.06 40.77
C ARG A 500 30.51 0.62 41.79
N ARG A 501 30.08 0.35 43.02
CA ARG A 501 30.75 -0.54 43.93
C ARG A 501 29.94 -1.82 43.87
N PHE A 502 30.49 -2.82 43.19
CA PHE A 502 30.31 -4.18 43.68
C PHE A 502 30.54 -4.11 45.19
N ALA A 503 29.56 -4.52 45.99
CA ALA A 503 29.82 -4.76 47.40
C ALA A 503 31.07 -5.63 47.45
N GLU A 504 32.16 -5.14 48.04
CA GLU A 504 33.36 -5.95 48.18
C GLU A 504 32.94 -7.22 48.93
N PRO A 505 33.16 -8.42 48.38
CA PRO A 505 32.80 -9.67 49.06
C PRO A 505 33.42 -9.78 50.47
N ASN A 506 34.50 -9.03 50.70
CA ASN A 506 35.22 -8.95 51.96
C ASN A 506 34.44 -8.27 53.09
N LEU A 507 33.43 -7.45 52.78
CA LEU A 507 32.58 -6.75 53.78
C LEU A 507 31.27 -7.48 54.08
N LEU A 508 30.96 -8.57 53.36
CA LEU A 508 29.81 -9.45 53.59
C LEU A 508 30.17 -10.78 54.27
N LEU A 509 31.45 -10.99 54.61
CA LEU A 509 31.89 -12.14 55.38
C LEU A 509 31.49 -11.95 56.85
N LYS A 510 30.51 -12.73 57.32
CA LYS A 510 30.33 -12.97 58.76
C LYS A 510 31.66 -13.50 59.34
N GLU A 511 31.91 -13.14 60.60
CA GLU A 511 33.11 -13.47 61.39
C GLU A 511 33.57 -14.95 61.45
N PRO A 512 32.82 -16.01 61.04
CA PRO A 512 33.38 -17.37 61.09
C PRO A 512 34.43 -17.68 60.00
N CYS A 513 34.52 -16.92 58.90
CA CYS A 513 35.48 -17.19 57.82
C CYS A 513 36.86 -16.53 58.02
N ALA A 514 37.00 -15.57 58.94
CA ALA A 514 38.28 -14.90 59.22
C ALA A 514 39.25 -15.79 60.04
N GLU A 515 38.74 -16.82 60.74
CA GLU A 515 39.56 -17.79 61.48
C GLU A 515 40.28 -18.78 60.54
N HIS A 516 39.72 -19.09 59.36
CA HIS A 516 40.36 -20.01 58.42
C HIS A 516 41.57 -19.42 57.66
N LEU A 517 41.79 -18.10 57.76
CA LEU A 517 42.92 -17.41 57.13
C LEU A 517 44.13 -17.20 58.06
N ARG A 518 44.01 -17.48 59.36
CA ARG A 518 45.16 -17.43 60.30
C ARG A 518 45.97 -18.72 60.35
N GLY A 519 45.39 -19.85 59.94
CA GLY A 519 46.09 -21.12 59.75
C GLY A 519 46.37 -21.35 58.27
N GLY A 520 47.49 -20.81 57.78
CA GLY A 520 47.80 -20.76 56.36
C GLY A 520 47.59 -22.07 55.59
N GLN A 521 46.67 -22.02 54.62
CA GLN A 521 46.80 -22.52 53.25
C GLN A 521 45.50 -22.20 52.51
N VAL A 522 45.53 -21.21 51.62
CA VAL A 522 44.48 -21.02 50.60
C VAL A 522 45.06 -21.35 49.24
N SER A 523 44.33 -22.16 48.48
CA SER A 523 44.68 -22.51 47.11
C SER A 523 44.56 -21.26 46.22
N SER A 524 45.66 -20.85 45.59
CA SER A 524 45.65 -19.81 44.57
C SER A 524 45.73 -20.44 43.18
N PHE A 525 44.87 -19.97 42.28
CA PHE A 525 45.02 -20.23 40.84
C PHE A 525 45.86 -19.09 40.25
N VAL A 526 47.10 -19.40 39.86
CA VAL A 526 48.03 -18.45 39.27
C VAL A 526 48.19 -18.79 37.79
N LEU A 527 47.68 -17.93 36.91
CA LEU A 527 48.01 -17.98 35.48
C LEU A 527 49.34 -17.24 35.26
N SER A 528 50.46 -17.97 35.42
CA SER A 528 51.79 -17.45 35.12
C SER A 528 52.09 -17.65 33.63
N GLY A 529 52.04 -16.57 32.84
CA GLY A 529 52.55 -16.57 31.48
C GLY A 529 54.05 -16.91 31.48
N ARG A 530 54.46 -17.88 30.68
CA ARG A 530 55.88 -18.09 30.36
C ARG A 530 56.13 -17.66 28.92
N ALA A 531 57.13 -16.80 28.77
CA ALA A 531 57.76 -16.48 27.51
C ALA A 531 58.19 -17.76 26.77
N GLY A 532 58.02 -17.76 25.45
CA GLY A 532 58.57 -18.79 24.57
C GLY A 532 57.53 -19.78 24.06
N ILE A 533 56.46 -19.30 23.42
CA ILE A 533 55.73 -20.10 22.43
C ILE A 533 56.16 -19.57 21.06
N PRO A 534 56.74 -20.39 20.18
CA PRO A 534 57.04 -19.94 18.83
C PRO A 534 55.73 -19.63 18.11
N ALA A 535 55.72 -18.57 17.29
CA ALA A 535 54.51 -18.13 16.60
C ALA A 535 53.91 -19.21 15.67
N GLU A 536 54.66 -20.25 15.30
CA GLU A 536 54.15 -21.41 14.57
C GLU A 536 54.74 -22.77 15.01
N PRO A 537 53.97 -23.87 14.86
CA PRO A 537 54.15 -25.12 15.61
C PRO A 537 55.40 -25.93 15.28
N SER A 538 56.10 -25.63 14.19
CA SER A 538 57.23 -26.42 13.69
C SER A 538 58.60 -25.79 13.95
N SER A 539 58.68 -24.68 14.69
CA SER A 539 59.97 -24.02 14.98
C SER A 539 60.55 -24.44 16.33
N GLY A 540 61.87 -24.66 16.36
CA GLY A 540 62.59 -25.11 17.54
C GLY A 540 62.72 -24.04 18.63
N LEU A 541 62.57 -24.45 19.89
CA LEU A 541 62.62 -23.58 21.06
C LEU A 541 64.06 -23.13 21.36
N PRO A 542 64.31 -21.83 21.65
CA PRO A 542 65.63 -21.38 22.08
C PRO A 542 65.92 -21.85 23.52
N SER A 543 67.15 -22.33 23.76
CA SER A 543 67.63 -22.71 25.09
C SER A 543 67.86 -21.48 25.98
N LEU A 544 67.61 -21.63 27.30
CA LEU A 544 67.82 -20.57 28.29
C LEU A 544 69.28 -20.10 28.35
N MET A 545 69.45 -18.78 28.28
CA MET A 545 70.71 -18.06 28.42
C MET A 545 71.22 -18.20 29.87
N VAL A 546 72.42 -18.74 30.03
CA VAL A 546 73.19 -18.73 31.29
C VAL A 546 74.17 -17.57 31.20
N ASP A 547 74.09 -16.62 32.14
CA ASP A 547 75.08 -15.56 32.30
C ASP A 547 76.42 -16.16 32.76
N ILE A 548 77.50 -15.86 32.02
CA ILE A 548 78.89 -16.14 32.40
C ILE A 548 79.73 -14.87 32.13
N PRO A 549 80.66 -14.47 33.02
CA PRO A 549 81.32 -13.17 33.01
C PRO A 549 82.52 -13.05 32.06
N GLU A 550 82.92 -11.80 31.86
CA GLU A 550 83.97 -11.22 31.01
C GLU A 550 85.40 -11.78 31.20
N SER A 551 86.06 -12.20 30.11
CA SER A 551 87.52 -12.05 29.92
C SER A 551 87.96 -12.26 28.45
N ALA A 552 88.98 -11.49 28.06
CA ALA A 552 89.60 -11.29 26.74
C ALA A 552 90.13 -12.55 26.00
N SER A 553 90.16 -12.50 24.65
CA SER A 553 91.38 -12.39 23.82
C SER A 553 91.19 -12.83 22.35
N GLU A 554 91.63 -11.96 21.43
CA GLU A 554 92.39 -12.21 20.19
C GLU A 554 91.84 -13.04 19.00
N GLU A 555 91.83 -12.34 17.85
CA GLU A 555 92.24 -12.73 16.48
C GLU A 555 92.04 -14.17 15.96
N LYS A 556 91.36 -14.30 14.81
CA LYS A 556 92.03 -14.53 13.51
C LYS A 556 91.09 -14.62 12.31
N GLU A 557 91.50 -13.94 11.24
CA GLU A 557 91.07 -14.16 9.84
C GLU A 557 91.26 -15.62 9.38
N ALA A 558 90.38 -16.10 8.50
CA ALA A 558 90.74 -16.50 7.12
C ALA A 558 89.56 -17.14 6.38
N ASP A 559 89.12 -16.45 5.33
CA ASP A 559 89.17 -16.89 3.93
C ASP A 559 88.63 -18.29 3.53
N SER A 560 87.64 -18.31 2.63
CA SER A 560 87.83 -18.82 1.26
C SER A 560 86.49 -19.13 0.57
N ALA A 561 86.47 -18.81 -0.72
CA ALA A 561 85.34 -18.74 -1.60
C ALA A 561 85.02 -20.04 -2.35
N ALA A 562 83.84 -19.98 -2.99
CA ALA A 562 83.52 -20.52 -4.31
C ALA A 562 83.07 -21.99 -4.40
N HIS A 563 81.84 -22.20 -4.89
CA HIS A 563 81.60 -22.57 -6.31
C HIS A 563 80.11 -22.78 -6.60
N LEU A 564 79.60 -22.11 -7.63
CA LEU A 564 78.39 -22.48 -8.38
C LEU A 564 78.74 -23.64 -9.36
N PRO A 565 77.77 -24.47 -9.81
CA PRO A 565 77.05 -24.18 -11.05
C PRO A 565 75.55 -24.62 -11.06
N PRO A 566 74.79 -24.35 -12.16
CA PRO A 566 73.33 -24.14 -12.13
C PRO A 566 72.51 -25.27 -12.79
N SER A 567 71.16 -25.20 -12.73
CA SER A 567 70.29 -25.05 -13.92
C SER A 567 68.81 -25.50 -13.74
N GLN A 568 67.92 -24.62 -14.24
CA GLN A 568 66.70 -24.87 -15.05
C GLN A 568 65.38 -25.42 -14.43
N ALA A 569 64.37 -24.52 -14.50
CA ALA A 569 62.98 -24.70 -14.99
C ALA A 569 61.99 -25.58 -14.18
N LYS A 570 60.69 -25.28 -14.02
CA LYS A 570 59.74 -24.53 -14.86
C LYS A 570 58.44 -24.25 -14.06
N ALA A 571 57.80 -23.12 -14.39
CA ALA A 571 56.36 -22.84 -14.49
C ALA A 571 55.41 -22.90 -13.26
N GLY A 572 54.68 -21.80 -13.03
CA GLY A 572 53.39 -21.79 -12.32
C GLY A 572 53.04 -20.48 -11.59
N ALA A 573 52.63 -19.44 -12.32
CA ALA A 573 51.90 -18.26 -11.81
C ALA A 573 50.37 -18.51 -11.94
N PRO A 574 49.41 -17.73 -11.35
CA PRO A 574 49.54 -16.30 -11.07
C PRO A 574 48.80 -15.67 -9.85
N GLN A 575 49.28 -14.46 -9.54
CA GLN A 575 48.59 -13.20 -9.24
C GLN A 575 47.96 -12.88 -7.86
N ALA A 576 48.68 -11.98 -7.18
CA ALA A 576 48.29 -10.97 -6.19
C ALA A 576 47.20 -9.99 -6.72
N TRP A 577 46.23 -9.52 -5.93
CA TRP A 577 46.29 -8.41 -4.94
C TRP A 577 47.03 -7.14 -5.42
N ARG A 578 46.29 -6.06 -5.70
CA ARG A 578 46.35 -4.79 -4.95
C ARG A 578 45.39 -3.71 -5.45
N GLN A 579 44.93 -2.96 -4.45
CA GLN A 579 44.22 -1.69 -4.41
C GLN A 579 44.84 -0.59 -5.29
N ALA A 580 44.05 0.39 -5.75
CA ALA A 580 43.91 1.70 -5.09
C ALA A 580 43.32 2.80 -6.01
N SER A 581 42.38 3.55 -5.42
CA SER A 581 42.21 5.02 -5.44
C SER A 581 41.86 5.80 -6.72
N LEU A 582 40.74 6.54 -6.59
CA LEU A 582 40.56 8.00 -6.82
C LEU A 582 40.89 8.57 -8.21
N ALA A 583 39.88 9.13 -8.89
CA ALA A 583 39.64 10.59 -8.93
C ALA A 583 38.64 10.98 -10.05
N TYR A 584 37.75 11.90 -9.69
CA TYR A 584 37.06 12.86 -10.55
C TYR A 584 38.02 13.54 -11.55
N ASP A 585 37.61 13.77 -12.81
CA ASP A 585 37.28 15.13 -13.30
C ASP A 585 36.69 15.13 -14.73
N CYS A 586 35.98 16.22 -15.02
CA CYS A 586 35.22 16.60 -16.20
C CYS A 586 36.04 16.74 -17.50
N GLN A 587 35.37 16.57 -18.67
CA GLN A 587 35.23 17.60 -19.73
C GLN A 587 34.57 17.06 -21.02
N HIS A 588 33.56 17.80 -21.51
CA HIS A 588 33.28 18.24 -22.90
C HIS A 588 33.73 17.34 -24.10
N THR A 589 32.96 17.10 -25.18
CA THR A 589 32.14 18.02 -25.99
C THR A 589 31.39 17.26 -27.11
N ALA A 590 30.15 17.71 -27.39
CA ALA A 590 29.45 17.90 -28.69
C ALA A 590 29.79 17.05 -29.94
N GLY A 591 28.77 16.39 -30.52
CA GLY A 591 28.15 16.79 -31.82
C GLY A 591 28.66 15.93 -33.00
N SER A 592 27.92 15.51 -34.03
CA SER A 592 26.63 15.95 -34.58
C SER A 592 26.24 15.04 -35.79
N VAL A 593 24.98 15.16 -36.24
CA VAL A 593 24.41 14.90 -37.59
C VAL A 593 24.18 13.44 -38.05
N GLN A 594 22.92 12.98 -38.03
CA GLN A 594 21.98 13.04 -39.18
C GLN A 594 20.53 12.88 -38.70
#